data_AF-A0A1H5Y0H4-F1
#
_entry.id   AF-A0A1H5Y0H4-F1
#
_cell.length_a   1.000
_cell.length_b   1.000
_cell.length_c   1.000
_cell.angle_alpha   90.00
_cell.angle_beta   90.00
_cell.angle_gamma   90.00
#
_symmetry.space_group_name_H-M   'P 1'
#
loop_
_entity.id
_entity.type
_entity.pdbx_description
1 polymer ?
#
loop_
_entity_poly.entity_id
_entity_poly.type
_entity_poly.pdbx_seq_one_letter_code
_entity_poly.pdbx_strand_id
1 'polypeptide(L)'
;MASELDPPLAALVRPMAEAVTGAAPSGWRSAVLTCEVDPQAGSHQLVYERPDGPDKGLSADIDLMPLIEAAEELSETGRAGVELTVRPSGDYEAVITQRDDHGPHPEFGHQIYVLDPSHRPPQPGESQGGPRDASPAGDPREAARLLRELLRLKYEIVELTDPPRPPAPGDPAARIREWAGVEPPADLCALYEVADGDALAFYGYEWLPLEELTHPGRSPLHARERWWAGWDLAWDDTVLDTDPPGTVRRVTGHPGWIPFAHDGGGNHLAADMAPAEGGRPGQVIQIGRDYGDGPAYLADSVTGLLRMELDTIRRGDYDAVEDSFIELFGPEWDRTPARNARERRIDARRAGLGSVGPEVQRLTVSHGADLDLTALRNAPMLRDLRLTCQSLDLSPLLDLPVENLALAADTVDLAALSGHPTLRTVTLATREPVCVAPLGTLPMLHGLHLAGAAVADLDRLAGLGTLRYLMLTGEQWQELRRRADRLPPLAAAGLAGDVRQEAALRWASGFPGFRPPKTTHVTGHLAR
;
A
#
# COMPACT_ATOMS: atom_id res chain seq x y z
N MET A 1 -47.44 -5.21 2.47
CA MET A 1 -47.16 -3.89 1.88
C MET A 1 -45.95 -4.07 1.01
N ALA A 2 -46.13 -3.89 -0.30
CA ALA A 2 -45.11 -4.13 -1.32
C ALA A 2 -44.00 -3.08 -1.19
N SER A 3 -42.76 -3.55 -1.19
CA SER A 3 -41.54 -2.73 -1.17
C SER A 3 -41.24 -2.27 -2.59
N GLU A 4 -41.31 -0.97 -2.82
CA GLU A 4 -40.78 -0.29 -4.01
C GLU A 4 -39.24 -0.24 -3.93
N LEU A 5 -38.58 -1.30 -4.40
CA LEU A 5 -37.17 -1.31 -4.84
C LEU A 5 -37.09 -2.33 -5.98
N ASP A 6 -36.98 -1.86 -7.24
CA ASP A 6 -36.43 -2.65 -8.36
C ASP A 6 -36.46 -1.80 -9.65
N PRO A 7 -35.35 -1.22 -10.14
CA PRO A 7 -35.00 -1.53 -11.52
C PRO A 7 -34.93 -3.06 -11.60
N PRO A 8 -35.63 -3.74 -12.53
CA PRO A 8 -35.61 -5.20 -12.54
C PRO A 8 -34.15 -5.64 -12.63
N LEU A 9 -33.58 -6.26 -11.59
CA LEU A 9 -32.18 -6.67 -11.54
C LEU A 9 -31.74 -7.47 -12.77
N ALA A 10 -32.69 -8.14 -13.42
CA ALA A 10 -32.52 -8.76 -14.72
C ALA A 10 -32.06 -7.79 -15.84
N ALA A 11 -32.51 -6.53 -15.84
CA ALA A 11 -32.07 -5.49 -16.78
C ALA A 11 -30.62 -5.03 -16.53
N LEU A 12 -30.10 -5.15 -15.31
CA LEU A 12 -28.67 -4.92 -15.03
C LEU A 12 -27.82 -6.10 -15.52
N VAL A 13 -28.25 -7.33 -15.26
CA VAL A 13 -27.46 -8.55 -15.53
C VAL A 13 -27.52 -8.99 -16.99
N ARG A 14 -28.65 -8.82 -17.68
CA ARG A 14 -28.85 -9.32 -19.04
C ARG A 14 -27.85 -8.75 -20.06
N PRO A 15 -27.55 -7.44 -20.10
CA PRO A 15 -26.53 -6.89 -21.01
C PRO A 15 -25.14 -7.48 -20.77
N MET A 16 -24.77 -7.72 -19.49
CA MET A 16 -23.50 -8.37 -19.15
C MET A 16 -23.45 -9.81 -19.72
N ALA A 17 -24.56 -10.57 -19.60
CA ALA A 17 -24.65 -11.91 -20.16
C ALA A 17 -24.55 -11.93 -21.70
N GLU A 18 -25.14 -10.93 -22.36
CA GLU A 18 -25.04 -10.73 -23.82
C GLU A 18 -23.59 -10.44 -24.23
N ALA A 19 -22.90 -9.54 -23.52
CA ALA A 19 -21.48 -9.22 -23.77
C ALA A 19 -20.57 -10.45 -23.57
N VAL A 20 -20.76 -11.20 -22.49
CA VAL A 20 -20.02 -12.46 -22.23
C VAL A 20 -20.28 -13.49 -23.33
N THR A 21 -21.52 -13.62 -23.80
CA THR A 21 -21.85 -14.56 -24.89
C THR A 21 -21.25 -14.11 -26.22
N GLY A 22 -21.28 -12.80 -26.51
CA GLY A 22 -20.73 -12.22 -27.74
C GLY A 22 -19.21 -12.34 -27.86
N ALA A 23 -18.50 -12.28 -26.73
CA ALA A 23 -17.05 -12.46 -26.66
C ALA A 23 -16.61 -13.93 -26.52
N ALA A 24 -17.56 -14.88 -26.42
CA ALA A 24 -17.24 -16.24 -26.06
C ALA A 24 -16.38 -16.96 -27.12
N PRO A 25 -15.28 -17.63 -26.73
CA PRO A 25 -14.46 -18.39 -27.65
C PRO A 25 -15.20 -19.65 -28.14
N SER A 26 -14.75 -20.20 -29.28
CA SER A 26 -15.31 -21.45 -29.78
C SER A 26 -15.10 -22.61 -28.79
N GLY A 27 -16.14 -23.40 -28.57
CA GLY A 27 -16.08 -24.60 -27.73
C GLY A 27 -16.08 -24.36 -26.22
N TRP A 28 -16.39 -23.15 -25.75
CA TRP A 28 -16.58 -22.86 -24.33
C TRP A 28 -17.75 -23.68 -23.72
N ARG A 29 -17.67 -23.95 -22.41
CA ARG A 29 -18.67 -24.75 -21.66
C ARG A 29 -19.53 -23.88 -20.74
N SER A 30 -18.92 -22.87 -20.13
CA SER A 30 -19.55 -21.86 -19.30
C SER A 30 -18.58 -20.70 -19.11
N ALA A 31 -19.08 -19.57 -18.66
CA ALA A 31 -18.28 -18.41 -18.31
C ALA A 31 -18.74 -17.91 -16.95
N VAL A 32 -17.78 -17.47 -16.14
CA VAL A 32 -18.05 -16.80 -14.86
C VAL A 32 -17.50 -15.39 -14.97
N LEU A 33 -18.39 -14.41 -14.89
CA LEU A 33 -18.08 -13.00 -14.75
C LEU A 33 -18.26 -12.63 -13.28
N THR A 34 -17.21 -12.12 -12.65
CA THR A 34 -17.26 -11.55 -11.31
C THR A 34 -17.08 -10.06 -11.43
N CYS A 35 -18.00 -9.27 -10.88
CA CYS A 35 -17.92 -7.82 -10.83
C CYS A 35 -17.94 -7.35 -9.37
N GLU A 36 -17.15 -6.35 -9.04
CA GLU A 36 -17.25 -5.62 -7.77
C GLU A 36 -17.38 -4.13 -8.09
N VAL A 37 -18.33 -3.46 -7.44
CA VAL A 37 -18.58 -2.02 -7.60
C VAL A 37 -18.61 -1.33 -6.25
N ASP A 38 -18.18 -0.07 -6.26
CA ASP A 38 -18.36 0.91 -5.21
C ASP A 38 -18.89 2.23 -5.82
N PRO A 39 -19.18 3.28 -5.02
CA PRO A 39 -19.75 4.53 -5.54
C PRO A 39 -18.86 5.30 -6.54
N GLN A 40 -17.57 4.95 -6.66
CA GLN A 40 -16.60 5.67 -7.50
C GLN A 40 -16.10 4.83 -8.68
N ALA A 41 -16.02 3.51 -8.53
CA ALA A 41 -15.42 2.64 -9.52
C ALA A 41 -16.02 1.22 -9.52
N GLY A 42 -15.76 0.50 -10.61
CA GLY A 42 -16.09 -0.91 -10.73
C GLY A 42 -14.93 -1.68 -11.35
N SER A 43 -14.78 -2.93 -10.96
CA SER A 43 -13.84 -3.88 -11.54
C SER A 43 -14.56 -5.17 -11.92
N HIS A 44 -14.01 -5.91 -12.88
CA HIS A 44 -14.52 -7.22 -13.21
C HIS A 44 -13.42 -8.19 -13.66
N GLN A 45 -13.71 -9.48 -13.50
CA GLN A 45 -12.89 -10.58 -13.97
C GLN A 45 -13.78 -11.58 -14.72
N LEU A 46 -13.33 -12.02 -15.89
CA LEU A 46 -14.04 -12.98 -16.72
C LEU A 46 -13.20 -14.25 -16.92
N VAL A 47 -13.82 -15.40 -16.70
CA VAL A 47 -13.19 -16.71 -16.91
C VAL A 47 -14.09 -17.58 -17.78
N TYR A 48 -13.56 -18.06 -18.90
CA TYR A 48 -14.23 -19.06 -19.73
C TYR A 48 -13.74 -20.46 -19.41
N GLU A 49 -14.66 -21.36 -19.08
CA GLU A 49 -14.37 -22.78 -18.93
C GLU A 49 -14.29 -23.44 -20.31
N ARG A 50 -13.15 -24.05 -20.62
CA ARG A 50 -12.92 -24.76 -21.89
C ARG A 50 -12.47 -26.20 -21.64
N PRO A 51 -12.61 -27.09 -22.63
CA PRO A 51 -12.11 -28.46 -22.53
C PRO A 51 -10.63 -28.56 -22.20
N ASP A 52 -9.83 -27.59 -22.66
CA ASP A 52 -8.37 -27.55 -22.52
C ASP A 52 -7.89 -26.79 -21.26
N GLY A 53 -8.84 -26.34 -20.42
CA GLY A 53 -8.59 -25.58 -19.20
C GLY A 53 -9.30 -24.21 -19.18
N PRO A 54 -9.34 -23.53 -18.02
CA PRO A 54 -9.94 -22.22 -17.91
C PRO A 54 -9.11 -21.17 -18.67
N ASP A 55 -9.79 -20.28 -19.39
CA ASP A 55 -9.21 -19.16 -20.12
C ASP A 55 -9.56 -17.86 -19.41
N LYS A 56 -8.52 -17.21 -18.86
CA LYS A 56 -8.60 -15.95 -18.12
C LYS A 56 -8.08 -14.76 -18.94
N GLY A 57 -7.62 -14.99 -20.17
CA GLY A 57 -6.99 -13.96 -21.00
C GLY A 57 -7.98 -13.23 -21.92
N LEU A 58 -9.21 -13.74 -22.03
CA LEU A 58 -10.27 -13.15 -22.84
C LEU A 58 -11.07 -12.15 -22.03
N SER A 59 -11.28 -10.97 -22.61
CA SER A 59 -12.12 -9.91 -22.05
C SER A 59 -13.42 -9.77 -22.86
N ALA A 60 -14.49 -9.36 -22.18
CA ALA A 60 -15.70 -8.84 -22.81
C ALA A 60 -15.81 -7.35 -22.50
N ASP A 61 -16.50 -6.60 -23.36
CA ASP A 61 -16.81 -5.19 -23.10
C ASP A 61 -17.99 -5.13 -22.12
N ILE A 62 -17.66 -5.06 -20.81
CA ILE A 62 -18.65 -5.03 -19.73
C ILE A 62 -18.83 -3.59 -19.25
N ASP A 63 -19.98 -3.00 -19.55
CA ASP A 63 -20.38 -1.71 -18.99
C ASP A 63 -20.88 -1.90 -17.55
N LEU A 64 -20.07 -1.45 -16.59
CA LEU A 64 -20.39 -1.49 -15.17
C LEU A 64 -21.15 -0.25 -14.70
N MET A 65 -21.30 0.80 -15.51
CA MET A 65 -21.93 2.05 -15.09
C MET A 65 -23.35 1.86 -14.56
N PRO A 66 -24.23 1.06 -15.21
CA PRO A 66 -25.57 0.80 -14.67
C PRO A 66 -25.56 0.09 -13.32
N LEU A 67 -24.54 -0.76 -13.07
CA LEU A 67 -24.38 -1.45 -11.79
C LEU A 67 -23.86 -0.49 -10.70
N ILE A 68 -22.95 0.41 -11.03
CA ILE A 68 -22.45 1.47 -10.15
C ILE A 68 -23.59 2.41 -9.75
N GLU A 69 -24.38 2.89 -10.71
CA GLU A 69 -25.53 3.78 -10.47
C GLU A 69 -26.59 3.12 -9.57
N ALA A 70 -26.78 1.80 -9.70
CA ALA A 70 -27.72 1.05 -8.88
C ALA A 70 -27.15 0.66 -7.49
N ALA A 71 -25.84 0.79 -7.25
CA ALA A 71 -25.20 0.21 -6.07
C ALA A 71 -25.70 0.81 -4.74
N GLU A 72 -26.05 2.11 -4.73
CA GLU A 72 -26.65 2.81 -3.58
C GLU A 72 -28.06 2.32 -3.24
N GLU A 73 -28.82 1.84 -4.24
CA GLU A 73 -30.13 1.22 -4.01
C GLU A 73 -29.99 -0.24 -3.56
N LEU A 74 -28.92 -0.90 -4.01
CA LEU A 74 -28.64 -2.30 -3.69
C LEU A 74 -28.08 -2.50 -2.29
N SER A 75 -27.38 -1.54 -1.71
CA SER A 75 -26.69 -1.71 -0.42
C SER A 75 -26.57 -0.40 0.35
N GLU A 76 -26.51 -0.46 1.68
CA GLU A 76 -26.37 0.74 2.51
C GLU A 76 -25.02 1.44 2.31
N THR A 77 -24.00 0.68 1.89
CA THR A 77 -22.64 1.16 1.64
C THR A 77 -22.40 1.61 0.19
N GLY A 78 -23.38 1.43 -0.70
CA GLY A 78 -23.18 1.65 -2.14
C GLY A 78 -22.20 0.66 -2.78
N ARG A 79 -21.98 -0.51 -2.16
CA ARG A 79 -21.07 -1.56 -2.64
C ARG A 79 -21.81 -2.86 -2.93
N ALA A 80 -21.56 -3.44 -4.09
CA ALA A 80 -22.18 -4.69 -4.50
C ALA A 80 -21.21 -5.57 -5.30
N GLY A 81 -21.34 -6.88 -5.11
CA GLY A 81 -20.67 -7.90 -5.92
C GLY A 81 -21.67 -8.66 -6.80
N VAL A 82 -21.31 -8.96 -8.03
CA VAL A 82 -22.11 -9.78 -8.96
C VAL A 82 -21.28 -10.96 -9.42
N GLU A 83 -21.75 -12.18 -9.19
CA GLU A 83 -21.22 -13.40 -9.81
C GLU A 83 -22.23 -13.91 -10.84
N LEU A 84 -21.92 -13.73 -12.12
CA LEU A 84 -22.74 -14.12 -13.26
C LEU A 84 -22.16 -15.35 -13.96
N THR A 85 -22.89 -16.45 -13.94
CA THR A 85 -22.59 -17.65 -14.73
C THR A 85 -23.41 -17.66 -16.01
N VAL A 86 -22.75 -17.74 -17.16
CA VAL A 86 -23.39 -17.83 -18.49
C VAL A 86 -23.07 -19.17 -19.13
N ARG A 87 -24.02 -19.76 -19.85
CA ARG A 87 -23.86 -21.04 -20.57
C ARG A 87 -24.05 -20.87 -22.08
N PRO A 88 -23.46 -21.74 -22.92
CA PRO A 88 -23.65 -21.73 -24.38
C PRO A 88 -25.11 -21.87 -24.84
N SER A 89 -26.00 -22.36 -23.99
CA SER A 89 -27.44 -22.42 -24.28
C SER A 89 -28.09 -21.04 -24.35
N GLY A 90 -27.45 -20.00 -23.79
CA GLY A 90 -28.05 -18.69 -23.53
C GLY A 90 -28.61 -18.57 -22.11
N ASP A 91 -28.61 -19.66 -21.33
CA ASP A 91 -29.03 -19.61 -19.92
C ASP A 91 -27.98 -18.90 -19.08
N TYR A 92 -28.44 -18.03 -18.18
CA TYR A 92 -27.57 -17.37 -17.22
C TYR A 92 -28.20 -17.34 -15.82
N GLU A 93 -27.31 -17.29 -14.83
CA GLU A 93 -27.63 -17.18 -13.41
C GLU A 93 -26.68 -16.16 -12.79
N ALA A 94 -27.23 -15.18 -12.07
CA ALA A 94 -26.46 -14.22 -11.31
C ALA A 94 -26.81 -14.26 -9.83
N VAL A 95 -25.79 -14.15 -9.00
CA VAL A 95 -25.89 -13.88 -7.57
C VAL A 95 -25.39 -12.46 -7.34
N ILE A 96 -26.28 -11.61 -6.83
CA ILE A 96 -25.96 -10.23 -6.45
C ILE A 96 -25.84 -10.19 -4.94
N THR A 97 -24.71 -9.72 -4.43
CA THR A 97 -24.39 -9.71 -3.00
C THR A 97 -24.15 -8.29 -2.52
N GLN A 98 -24.88 -7.88 -1.49
CA GLN A 98 -24.70 -6.57 -0.83
C GLN A 98 -23.41 -6.59 0.00
N ARG A 99 -22.55 -5.57 -0.14
CA ARG A 99 -21.22 -5.51 0.49
C ARG A 99 -21.21 -4.54 1.68
N ASP A 100 -22.02 -4.83 2.70
CA ASP A 100 -22.12 -3.99 3.91
C ASP A 100 -20.99 -4.29 4.93
N ASP A 101 -19.73 -4.36 4.48
CA ASP A 101 -18.51 -4.61 5.28
C ASP A 101 -18.43 -5.95 6.04
N HIS A 102 -19.28 -6.94 5.73
CA HIS A 102 -19.43 -8.17 6.53
C HIS A 102 -19.24 -9.50 5.77
N GLY A 103 -18.72 -9.48 4.54
CA GLY A 103 -18.57 -10.68 3.72
C GLY A 103 -17.21 -10.82 3.02
N PRO A 104 -16.84 -12.05 2.60
CA PRO A 104 -15.65 -12.28 1.81
C PRO A 104 -15.77 -11.62 0.44
N HIS A 105 -14.76 -10.87 0.02
CA HIS A 105 -14.69 -10.24 -1.30
C HIS A 105 -13.61 -10.92 -2.16
N PRO A 106 -13.88 -11.09 -3.48
CA PRO A 106 -12.93 -11.64 -4.41
C PRO A 106 -11.81 -10.64 -4.66
N GLU A 107 -10.58 -11.12 -4.66
CA GLU A 107 -9.41 -10.35 -5.06
C GLU A 107 -8.46 -11.28 -5.82
N PHE A 108 -8.06 -10.89 -7.04
CA PHE A 108 -7.09 -11.59 -7.91
C PHE A 108 -6.84 -13.09 -7.60
N GLY A 109 -7.83 -13.96 -7.83
CA GLY A 109 -7.68 -15.41 -7.66
C GLY A 109 -7.70 -15.93 -6.22
N HIS A 110 -8.27 -15.17 -5.28
CA HIS A 110 -8.54 -15.56 -3.91
C HIS A 110 -9.75 -14.78 -3.33
N GLN A 111 -10.13 -15.08 -2.09
CA GLN A 111 -11.20 -14.40 -1.35
C GLN A 111 -10.64 -13.88 -0.02
N ILE A 112 -10.92 -12.64 0.34
CA ILE A 112 -10.53 -12.06 1.64
C ILE A 112 -11.77 -11.81 2.49
N TYR A 113 -11.75 -12.29 3.73
CA TYR A 113 -12.74 -11.97 4.75
C TYR A 113 -12.11 -11.15 5.87
N VAL A 114 -12.54 -9.89 6.00
CA VAL A 114 -12.08 -8.98 7.06
C VAL A 114 -12.96 -9.17 8.29
N LEU A 115 -12.36 -9.66 9.38
CA LEU A 115 -13.02 -9.91 10.66
C LEU A 115 -12.94 -8.70 11.59
N ASP A 116 -11.87 -7.92 11.48
CA ASP A 116 -11.67 -6.68 12.23
C ASP A 116 -11.24 -5.56 11.28
N PRO A 117 -12.19 -4.77 10.75
CA PRO A 117 -11.89 -3.67 9.83
C PRO A 117 -11.20 -2.48 10.52
N SER A 118 -11.14 -2.45 11.86
CA SER A 118 -10.43 -1.41 12.61
C SER A 118 -8.94 -1.73 12.81
N HIS A 119 -8.57 -3.01 12.70
CA HIS A 119 -7.19 -3.44 12.88
C HIS A 119 -6.32 -3.05 11.68
N ARG A 120 -5.09 -2.64 11.97
CA ARG A 120 -4.04 -2.37 10.98
C ARG A 120 -2.75 -3.09 11.41
N PRO A 121 -1.99 -3.69 10.47
CA PRO A 121 -0.67 -4.26 10.77
C PRO A 121 0.25 -3.22 11.44
N PRO A 122 1.06 -3.54 12.45
CA PRO A 122 1.95 -2.55 13.06
C PRO A 122 3.04 -2.10 12.07
N GLN A 123 3.29 -0.80 11.94
CA GLN A 123 4.43 -0.27 11.17
C GLN A 123 5.68 -0.13 12.05
N PRO A 124 6.90 -0.38 11.53
CA PRO A 124 8.12 -0.32 12.36
C PRO A 124 8.29 1.01 13.11
N GLY A 125 7.99 2.13 12.44
CA GLY A 125 8.18 3.46 13.01
C GLY A 125 7.20 3.89 14.10
N GLU A 126 6.11 3.14 14.30
CA GLU A 126 5.19 3.33 15.42
C GLU A 126 5.87 3.05 16.77
N SER A 127 6.93 2.21 16.75
CA SER A 127 7.71 1.84 17.93
C SER A 127 9.09 2.50 18.01
N GLN A 128 9.51 3.27 16.99
CA GLN A 128 10.81 3.92 16.95
C GLN A 128 10.90 5.04 18.02
N GLY A 129 12.09 5.20 18.61
CA GLY A 129 12.38 6.31 19.52
C GLY A 129 12.27 7.68 18.82
N GLY A 130 12.15 8.75 19.61
CA GLY A 130 12.26 10.12 19.12
C GLY A 130 13.70 10.50 18.75
N PRO A 131 13.92 11.70 18.20
CA PRO A 131 15.25 12.16 17.81
C PRO A 131 16.18 12.27 19.03
N ARG A 132 17.47 11.94 18.83
CA ARG A 132 18.49 12.20 19.86
C ARG A 132 18.67 13.69 20.12
N ASP A 133 18.53 14.50 19.07
CA ASP A 133 18.55 15.95 19.13
C ASP A 133 17.15 16.50 18.85
N ALA A 134 16.47 16.93 19.91
CA ALA A 134 15.13 17.53 19.81
C ALA A 134 15.17 19.04 19.48
N SER A 135 16.34 19.62 19.21
CA SER A 135 16.43 21.03 18.81
C SER A 135 15.89 21.23 17.38
N PRO A 136 15.07 22.27 17.13
CA PRO A 136 14.63 22.59 15.78
C PRO A 136 15.81 22.86 14.84
N ALA A 137 15.73 22.37 13.62
CA ALA A 137 16.86 22.38 12.70
C ALA A 137 17.11 23.72 11.98
N GLY A 138 16.07 24.53 11.76
CA GLY A 138 16.12 25.73 10.90
C GLY A 138 16.37 27.06 11.58
N ASP A 139 16.77 28.06 10.78
CA ASP A 139 16.93 29.46 11.17
C ASP A 139 15.82 30.31 10.52
N PRO A 140 14.87 30.85 11.31
CA PRO A 140 13.75 31.63 10.76
C PRO A 140 14.18 32.93 10.08
N ARG A 141 15.24 33.59 10.57
CA ARG A 141 15.71 34.85 10.00
C ARG A 141 16.38 34.59 8.66
N GLU A 142 17.16 33.52 8.57
CA GLU A 142 17.78 33.12 7.31
C GLU A 142 16.73 32.65 6.31
N ALA A 143 15.74 31.85 6.72
CA ALA A 143 14.67 31.37 5.86
C ALA A 143 13.89 32.53 5.21
N ALA A 144 13.47 33.53 5.99
CA ALA A 144 12.79 34.71 5.47
C ALA A 144 13.66 35.54 4.50
N ARG A 145 14.98 35.56 4.69
CA ARG A 145 15.91 36.22 3.77
C ARG A 145 16.06 35.44 2.46
N LEU A 146 16.26 34.13 2.56
CA LEU A 146 16.41 33.22 1.42
C LEU A 146 15.16 33.20 0.56
N LEU A 147 13.97 33.12 1.16
CA LEU A 147 12.70 33.12 0.42
C LEU A 147 12.53 34.38 -0.44
N ARG A 148 12.75 35.57 0.13
CA ARG A 148 12.65 36.83 -0.63
C ARG A 148 13.60 36.85 -1.82
N GLU A 149 14.81 36.35 -1.63
CA GLU A 149 15.82 36.30 -2.68
C GLU A 149 15.47 35.27 -3.76
N LEU A 150 15.03 34.08 -3.35
CA LEU A 150 14.62 33.00 -4.22
C LEU A 150 13.43 33.40 -5.09
N LEU A 151 12.36 33.93 -4.50
CA LEU A 151 11.18 34.39 -5.23
C LEU A 151 11.54 35.52 -6.20
N ARG A 152 12.36 36.49 -5.78
CA ARG A 152 12.82 37.56 -6.68
C ARG A 152 13.50 36.98 -7.92
N LEU A 153 14.45 36.06 -7.74
CA LEU A 153 15.17 35.45 -8.86
C LEU A 153 14.26 34.60 -9.74
N LYS A 154 13.40 33.76 -9.14
CA LYS A 154 12.48 32.91 -9.90
C LYS A 154 11.47 33.74 -10.70
N TYR A 155 10.93 34.82 -10.11
CA TYR A 155 10.03 35.73 -10.79
C TYR A 155 10.74 36.48 -11.93
N GLU A 156 12.00 36.90 -11.74
CA GLU A 156 12.83 37.47 -12.81
C GLU A 156 13.07 36.46 -13.95
N ILE A 157 13.27 35.18 -13.63
CA ILE A 157 13.50 34.10 -14.61
C ILE A 157 12.25 33.85 -15.47
N VAL A 158 11.06 33.82 -14.87
CA VAL A 158 9.80 33.56 -15.60
C VAL A 158 9.07 34.85 -16.02
N GLU A 159 9.73 36.00 -15.91
CA GLU A 159 9.16 37.32 -16.25
C GLU A 159 7.85 37.67 -15.52
N LEU A 160 7.63 37.14 -14.32
CA LEU A 160 6.44 37.39 -13.51
C LEU A 160 6.55 38.76 -12.80
N THR A 161 5.59 39.63 -13.06
CA THR A 161 5.58 41.01 -12.53
C THR A 161 4.66 41.23 -11.35
N ASP A 162 3.66 40.37 -11.17
CA ASP A 162 2.79 40.41 -10.00
C ASP A 162 3.59 40.03 -8.76
N PRO A 163 3.46 40.74 -7.62
CA PRO A 163 4.18 40.41 -6.41
C PRO A 163 3.65 39.11 -5.77
N PRO A 164 4.46 38.42 -4.95
CA PRO A 164 4.00 37.28 -4.17
C PRO A 164 2.78 37.63 -3.31
N ARG A 165 1.95 36.62 -3.03
CA ARG A 165 0.76 36.80 -2.19
C ARG A 165 1.18 37.37 -0.83
N PRO A 166 0.57 38.48 -0.37
CA PRO A 166 0.95 39.06 0.92
C PRO A 166 0.61 38.11 2.08
N PRO A 167 1.31 38.20 3.22
CA PRO A 167 1.03 37.40 4.40
C PRO A 167 -0.45 37.41 4.80
N ALA A 168 -0.96 36.23 5.15
CA ALA A 168 -2.31 36.10 5.72
C ALA A 168 -2.38 36.80 7.09
N PRO A 169 -3.56 37.32 7.48
CA PRO A 169 -3.73 37.90 8.81
C PRO A 169 -3.63 36.83 9.91
N GLY A 170 -3.14 37.25 11.09
CA GLY A 170 -2.99 36.39 12.26
C GLY A 170 -1.56 35.91 12.47
N ASP A 171 -1.36 35.10 13.51
CA ASP A 171 -0.07 34.46 13.81
C ASP A 171 -0.01 33.09 13.11
N PRO A 172 0.88 32.91 12.12
CA PRO A 172 1.03 31.62 11.43
C PRO A 172 1.37 30.47 12.38
N ALA A 173 2.19 30.71 13.39
CA ALA A 173 2.58 29.67 14.34
C ALA A 173 1.36 29.20 15.15
N ALA A 174 0.53 30.13 15.63
CA ALA A 174 -0.69 29.80 16.34
C ALA A 174 -1.67 28.99 15.48
N ARG A 175 -1.88 29.41 14.22
CA ARG A 175 -2.81 28.73 13.30
C ARG A 175 -2.36 27.32 12.94
N ILE A 176 -1.08 27.15 12.59
CA ILE A 176 -0.54 25.83 12.25
C ILE A 176 -0.53 24.94 13.50
N ARG A 177 -0.18 25.47 14.68
CA ARG A 177 -0.22 24.71 15.95
C ARG A 177 -1.62 24.20 16.26
N GLU A 178 -2.62 25.05 16.12
CA GLU A 178 -4.03 24.70 16.36
C GLU A 178 -4.50 23.56 15.44
N TRP A 179 -4.14 23.63 14.16
CA TRP A 179 -4.49 22.59 13.18
C TRP A 179 -3.65 21.32 13.32
N ALA A 180 -2.33 21.44 13.52
CA ALA A 180 -1.41 20.31 13.53
C ALA A 180 -1.43 19.56 14.86
N GLY A 181 -1.72 20.24 15.98
CA GLY A 181 -1.59 19.68 17.32
C GLY A 181 -0.14 19.51 17.79
N VAL A 182 0.82 20.05 17.05
CA VAL A 182 2.26 20.08 17.36
C VAL A 182 2.82 21.48 17.12
N GLU A 183 3.95 21.82 17.76
CA GLU A 183 4.63 23.08 17.49
C GLU A 183 5.19 23.07 16.06
N PRO A 184 4.85 24.04 15.19
CA PRO A 184 5.44 24.14 13.87
C PRO A 184 6.90 24.60 13.94
N PRO A 185 7.74 24.27 12.94
CA PRO A 185 9.12 24.74 12.94
C PRO A 185 9.14 26.24 12.61
N ALA A 186 9.97 26.99 13.35
CA ALA A 186 9.99 28.45 13.28
C ALA A 186 10.37 28.97 11.89
N ASP A 187 11.21 28.24 11.15
CA ASP A 187 11.62 28.61 9.80
C ASP A 187 10.50 28.45 8.76
N LEU A 188 9.57 27.51 8.94
CA LEU A 188 8.34 27.46 8.14
C LEU A 188 7.41 28.63 8.45
N CYS A 189 7.19 28.93 9.74
CA CYS A 189 6.35 30.07 10.13
C CYS A 189 6.88 31.40 9.59
N ALA A 190 8.21 31.57 9.59
CA ALA A 190 8.87 32.76 9.05
C ALA A 190 8.62 32.94 7.54
N LEU A 191 8.31 31.89 6.79
CA LEU A 191 7.91 32.02 5.38
C LEU A 191 6.54 32.70 5.28
N TYR A 192 5.58 32.25 6.10
CA TYR A 192 4.23 32.82 6.14
C TYR A 192 4.18 34.28 6.62
N GLU A 193 5.21 34.74 7.33
CA GLU A 193 5.40 36.16 7.66
C GLU A 193 5.89 37.01 6.46
N VAL A 194 6.38 36.37 5.40
CA VAL A 194 6.89 37.01 4.17
C VAL A 194 5.85 36.98 3.05
N ALA A 195 5.22 35.84 2.80
CA ALA A 195 4.22 35.62 1.76
C ALA A 195 3.24 34.50 2.16
N ASP A 196 2.10 34.37 1.49
CA ASP A 196 1.07 33.38 1.83
C ASP A 196 0.88 32.31 0.74
N GLY A 197 1.87 31.41 0.62
CA GLY A 197 1.89 30.43 -0.46
C GLY A 197 2.43 31.01 -1.77
N ASP A 198 2.91 30.13 -2.64
CA ASP A 198 3.51 30.48 -3.93
C ASP A 198 3.75 29.23 -4.80
N ALA A 199 3.42 29.28 -6.08
CA ALA A 199 3.60 28.14 -7.00
C ALA A 199 5.06 27.91 -7.44
N LEU A 200 5.91 28.93 -7.32
CA LEU A 200 7.32 28.89 -7.71
C LEU A 200 8.26 28.71 -6.50
N ALA A 201 7.79 28.84 -5.25
CA ALA A 201 8.65 28.81 -4.07
C ALA A 201 9.52 27.56 -3.99
N PHE A 202 8.93 26.37 -4.17
CA PHE A 202 9.62 25.09 -4.06
C PHE A 202 9.63 24.33 -5.38
N TYR A 203 10.74 23.68 -5.69
CA TYR A 203 10.88 22.95 -6.96
C TYR A 203 9.89 21.79 -7.06
N GLY A 204 8.96 21.87 -8.01
CA GLY A 204 7.97 20.82 -8.28
C GLY A 204 6.80 20.78 -7.29
N TYR A 205 6.71 21.71 -6.33
CA TYR A 205 5.65 21.75 -5.33
C TYR A 205 5.11 23.18 -5.12
N GLU A 206 3.80 23.34 -5.27
CA GLU A 206 3.08 24.56 -4.92
C GLU A 206 3.02 24.71 -3.40
N TRP A 207 3.56 25.81 -2.87
CA TRP A 207 3.49 26.14 -1.44
C TRP A 207 2.08 26.57 -1.07
N LEU A 208 1.47 25.86 -0.13
CA LEU A 208 0.10 26.04 0.30
C LEU A 208 -0.11 27.40 1.00
N PRO A 209 -1.18 28.14 0.64
CA PRO A 209 -1.67 29.24 1.46
C PRO A 209 -2.05 28.76 2.87
N LEU A 210 -1.86 29.60 3.88
CA LEU A 210 -2.10 29.27 5.28
C LEU A 210 -3.56 28.89 5.54
N GLU A 211 -4.49 29.52 4.82
CA GLU A 211 -5.91 29.17 4.87
C GLU A 211 -6.12 27.73 4.40
N GLU A 212 -5.55 27.35 3.26
CA GLU A 212 -5.71 26.00 2.72
C GLU A 212 -5.08 24.94 3.62
N LEU A 213 -3.86 25.21 4.11
CA LEU A 213 -3.16 24.34 5.06
C LEU A 213 -4.00 24.05 6.32
N THR A 214 -4.73 25.05 6.83
CA THR A 214 -5.43 24.95 8.13
C THR A 214 -6.94 24.70 7.99
N HIS A 215 -7.48 24.67 6.78
CA HIS A 215 -8.92 24.54 6.56
C HIS A 215 -9.43 23.11 6.81
N PRO A 216 -10.51 22.89 7.60
CA PRO A 216 -11.00 21.55 7.95
C PRO A 216 -11.35 20.62 6.77
N GLY A 217 -11.79 21.19 5.64
CA GLY A 217 -12.20 20.43 4.44
C GLY A 217 -11.32 20.60 3.20
N ARG A 218 -10.21 21.35 3.30
CA ARG A 218 -9.26 21.54 2.18
C ARG A 218 -7.83 21.20 2.55
N SER A 219 -7.51 21.18 3.84
CA SER A 219 -6.18 20.82 4.30
C SER A 219 -5.81 19.39 3.87
N PRO A 220 -4.52 19.14 3.63
CA PRO A 220 -4.01 17.83 3.25
C PRO A 220 -3.93 16.87 4.45
N LEU A 221 -5.00 16.76 5.24
CA LEU A 221 -5.08 15.85 6.39
C LEU A 221 -4.82 14.41 5.98
N HIS A 222 -5.33 13.99 4.82
CA HIS A 222 -5.09 12.67 4.24
C HIS A 222 -3.59 12.34 4.05
N ALA A 223 -2.73 13.35 3.80
CA ALA A 223 -1.29 13.13 3.66
C ALA A 223 -0.61 12.79 5.00
N ARG A 224 -1.25 13.11 6.13
CA ARG A 224 -0.79 12.76 7.49
C ARG A 224 -1.34 11.42 7.94
N GLU A 225 -2.37 10.93 7.26
CA GLU A 225 -2.99 9.65 7.56
C GLU A 225 -2.15 8.51 7.02
N ARG A 226 -2.16 7.41 7.77
CA ARG A 226 -1.44 6.20 7.38
C ARG A 226 -2.07 5.63 6.11
N TRP A 227 -1.26 5.49 5.06
CA TRP A 227 -1.64 4.73 3.87
C TRP A 227 -2.05 3.29 4.23
N TRP A 228 -3.20 2.85 3.73
CA TRP A 228 -3.72 1.50 3.93
C TRP A 228 -4.58 1.08 2.73
N ALA A 229 -4.02 0.23 1.86
CA ALA A 229 -4.73 -0.26 0.67
C ALA A 229 -5.71 -1.40 0.97
N GLY A 230 -5.63 -2.04 2.14
CA GLY A 230 -6.46 -3.19 2.50
C GLY A 230 -5.66 -4.44 2.84
N TRP A 231 -6.33 -5.47 3.37
CA TRP A 231 -5.71 -6.74 3.77
C TRP A 231 -5.32 -7.63 2.58
N ASP A 232 -5.93 -7.38 1.44
CA ASP A 232 -5.63 -7.98 0.15
C ASP A 232 -4.31 -7.47 -0.44
N LEU A 233 -4.07 -6.15 -0.36
CA LEU A 233 -2.92 -5.51 -1.03
C LEU A 233 -1.76 -5.14 -0.11
N ALA A 234 -2.01 -4.86 1.17
CA ALA A 234 -1.03 -4.22 2.07
C ALA A 234 -0.70 -5.05 3.33
N TRP A 235 -1.11 -6.32 3.39
CA TRP A 235 -0.86 -7.15 4.57
C TRP A 235 0.61 -7.49 4.80
N ASP A 236 1.45 -7.50 3.76
CA ASP A 236 2.90 -7.73 3.80
C ASP A 236 3.75 -6.52 3.39
N ASP A 237 3.14 -5.33 3.39
CA ASP A 237 3.84 -4.08 3.08
C ASP A 237 5.04 -3.87 4.00
N THR A 238 6.18 -3.54 3.37
CA THR A 238 7.41 -3.18 4.06
C THR A 238 7.70 -1.70 3.83
N VAL A 239 7.66 -0.90 4.91
CA VAL A 239 8.04 0.51 4.86
C VAL A 239 9.56 0.60 4.94
N LEU A 240 10.25 0.93 3.86
CA LEU A 240 11.70 1.07 3.77
C LEU A 240 12.21 2.27 4.57
N ASP A 241 13.48 2.23 4.95
CA ASP A 241 14.21 3.35 5.52
C ASP A 241 14.59 4.37 4.43
N THR A 242 14.84 5.58 4.88
CA THR A 242 15.22 6.69 4.03
C THR A 242 16.74 6.80 3.88
N ASP A 243 17.21 7.77 3.10
CA ASP A 243 18.62 8.14 2.99
C ASP A 243 18.79 9.62 3.36
N PRO A 244 19.47 9.97 4.48
CA PRO A 244 20.22 9.07 5.38
C PRO A 244 19.33 8.17 6.26
N PRO A 245 19.79 6.93 6.59
CA PRO A 245 18.98 5.96 7.33
C PRO A 245 18.68 6.41 8.77
N GLY A 246 17.47 6.09 9.24
CA GLY A 246 17.03 6.38 10.62
C GLY A 246 16.74 7.85 10.91
N THR A 247 16.68 8.71 9.89
CA THR A 247 16.31 10.12 10.03
C THR A 247 14.79 10.32 10.08
N VAL A 248 14.04 9.55 9.30
CA VAL A 248 12.57 9.61 9.26
C VAL A 248 11.98 8.31 9.81
N ARG A 249 10.83 8.41 10.50
CA ARG A 249 10.12 7.22 10.98
C ARG A 249 9.68 6.36 9.82
N ARG A 250 9.84 5.04 9.96
CA ARG A 250 9.36 4.04 9.00
C ARG A 250 7.85 3.79 9.19
N VAL A 251 7.07 4.82 8.89
CA VAL A 251 5.59 4.83 8.81
C VAL A 251 5.15 5.50 7.52
N THR A 252 3.92 5.25 7.06
CA THR A 252 3.39 5.88 5.83
C THR A 252 2.56 7.13 6.09
N GLY A 253 2.32 7.48 7.36
CA GLY A 253 1.65 8.69 7.78
C GLY A 253 1.89 8.94 9.26
N HIS A 254 2.00 10.21 9.66
CA HIS A 254 2.20 10.58 11.06
C HIS A 254 1.56 11.95 11.38
N PRO A 255 0.87 12.09 12.52
CA PRO A 255 0.25 13.36 12.91
C PRO A 255 1.29 14.47 13.17
N GLY A 256 2.53 14.13 13.48
CA GLY A 256 3.63 15.11 13.62
C GLY A 256 4.15 15.68 12.30
N TRP A 257 3.64 15.28 11.14
CA TRP A 257 4.08 15.81 9.84
C TRP A 257 3.18 16.96 9.41
N ILE A 258 3.80 18.09 9.03
CA ILE A 258 3.11 19.30 8.59
C ILE A 258 3.33 19.44 7.07
N PRO A 259 2.48 18.85 6.22
CA PRO A 259 2.52 19.08 4.77
C PRO A 259 2.32 20.57 4.48
N PHE A 260 3.26 21.22 3.79
CA PHE A 260 3.19 22.64 3.47
C PHE A 260 3.19 22.92 1.97
N ALA A 261 3.49 21.94 1.11
CA ALA A 261 3.43 22.11 -0.34
C ALA A 261 2.96 20.82 -1.03
N HIS A 262 2.36 20.91 -2.22
CA HIS A 262 1.90 19.75 -3.01
C HIS A 262 2.31 19.82 -4.48
N ASP A 263 2.44 18.66 -5.13
CA ASP A 263 2.72 18.56 -6.57
C ASP A 263 1.45 18.50 -7.44
N GLY A 264 0.26 18.46 -6.82
CA GLY A 264 -1.02 18.26 -7.51
C GLY A 264 -1.31 16.82 -7.94
N GLY A 265 -0.33 15.92 -7.81
CA GLY A 265 -0.44 14.46 -8.05
C GLY A 265 -0.74 13.65 -6.78
N GLY A 266 -0.76 14.31 -5.62
CA GLY A 266 -1.03 13.69 -4.31
C GLY A 266 0.24 13.48 -3.47
N ASN A 267 1.38 14.04 -3.89
CA ASN A 267 2.59 14.09 -3.07
C ASN A 267 2.75 15.46 -2.42
N HIS A 268 3.44 15.47 -1.29
CA HIS A 268 3.62 16.66 -0.48
C HIS A 268 5.06 16.80 0.03
N LEU A 269 5.51 18.05 0.14
CA LEU A 269 6.60 18.39 1.06
C LEU A 269 5.99 18.58 2.45
N ALA A 270 6.59 17.95 3.45
CA ALA A 270 6.19 18.10 4.84
C ALA A 270 7.36 18.44 5.75
N ALA A 271 7.11 19.28 6.75
CA ALA A 271 8.02 19.45 7.86
C ALA A 271 7.76 18.35 8.90
N ASP A 272 8.81 17.57 9.19
CA ASP A 272 8.75 16.45 10.12
C ASP A 272 9.02 16.89 11.55
N MET A 273 7.97 17.00 12.36
CA MET A 273 8.06 17.31 13.80
C MET A 273 8.13 16.05 14.67
N ALA A 274 8.19 14.87 14.06
CA ALA A 274 8.31 13.60 14.77
C ALA A 274 9.34 12.67 14.09
N PRO A 275 10.58 13.13 13.91
CA PRO A 275 11.62 12.34 13.26
C PRO A 275 11.97 11.07 14.03
N ALA A 276 12.70 10.19 13.37
CA ALA A 276 13.34 9.04 14.01
C ALA A 276 14.63 9.47 14.73
N GLU A 277 15.30 8.50 15.37
CA GLU A 277 16.43 8.73 16.27
C GLU A 277 17.58 9.56 15.67
N GLY A 278 17.86 9.39 14.37
CA GLY A 278 18.89 10.11 13.64
C GLY A 278 18.46 11.43 13.02
N GLY A 279 17.17 11.77 13.07
CA GLY A 279 16.62 12.98 12.48
C GLY A 279 16.54 14.14 13.47
N ARG A 280 16.03 15.29 12.99
CA ARG A 280 15.85 16.51 13.78
C ARG A 280 14.49 17.16 13.49
N PRO A 281 13.76 17.65 14.52
CA PRO A 281 12.47 18.29 14.29
C PRO A 281 12.59 19.47 13.32
N GLY A 282 11.71 19.52 12.33
CA GLY A 282 11.69 20.54 11.28
C GLY A 282 12.45 20.17 10.00
N GLN A 283 13.07 18.98 9.94
CA GLN A 283 13.58 18.44 8.67
C GLN A 283 12.46 18.32 7.64
N VAL A 284 12.79 18.50 6.36
CA VAL A 284 11.83 18.40 5.26
C VAL A 284 11.86 16.99 4.70
N ILE A 285 10.66 16.42 4.52
CA ILE A 285 10.44 15.09 3.95
C ILE A 285 9.44 15.16 2.80
N GLN A 286 9.45 14.13 1.95
CA GLN A 286 8.45 13.91 0.92
C GLN A 286 7.56 12.74 1.32
N ILE A 287 6.26 12.94 1.19
CA ILE A 287 5.21 11.99 1.59
C ILE A 287 4.09 11.99 0.56
N GLY A 288 3.16 11.04 0.66
CA GLY A 288 1.96 10.99 -0.16
C GLY A 288 1.92 9.78 -1.08
N ARG A 289 1.19 9.92 -2.19
CA ARG A 289 0.78 8.82 -3.08
C ARG A 289 1.93 7.92 -3.53
N ASP A 290 3.08 8.48 -3.88
CA ASP A 290 4.20 7.73 -4.46
C ASP A 290 5.20 7.22 -3.41
N TYR A 291 4.94 7.49 -2.12
CA TYR A 291 5.78 7.13 -0.98
C TYR A 291 5.17 6.00 -0.13
N GLY A 292 4.47 5.07 -0.77
CA GLY A 292 3.85 3.90 -0.11
C GLY A 292 4.86 2.93 0.50
N ASP A 293 6.09 2.91 -0.02
CA ASP A 293 7.22 2.17 0.55
C ASP A 293 8.00 2.98 1.60
N GLY A 294 7.54 4.18 1.98
CA GLY A 294 8.09 4.99 3.05
C GLY A 294 8.49 6.41 2.65
N PRO A 295 8.52 7.34 3.61
CA PRO A 295 8.82 8.75 3.38
C PRO A 295 10.29 8.96 2.94
N ALA A 296 10.51 9.95 2.07
CA ALA A 296 11.86 10.32 1.64
C ALA A 296 12.36 11.56 2.39
N TYR A 297 13.60 11.52 2.86
CA TYR A 297 14.27 12.66 3.45
C TYR A 297 14.67 13.65 2.36
N LEU A 298 14.32 14.93 2.52
CA LEU A 298 14.65 15.99 1.55
C LEU A 298 15.79 16.89 2.00
N ALA A 299 15.66 17.53 3.16
CA ALA A 299 16.61 18.53 3.64
C ALA A 299 16.58 18.64 5.17
N ASP A 300 17.66 19.17 5.77
CA ASP A 300 17.78 19.30 7.23
C ASP A 300 16.74 20.25 7.84
N SER A 301 16.24 21.22 7.06
CA SER A 301 15.17 22.13 7.46
C SER A 301 14.58 22.87 6.25
N VAL A 302 13.53 23.68 6.46
CA VAL A 302 12.99 24.58 5.42
C VAL A 302 14.04 25.61 5.00
N THR A 303 14.82 26.15 5.95
CA THR A 303 16.02 26.95 5.64
C THR A 303 17.01 26.20 4.74
N GLY A 304 17.27 24.93 5.05
CA GLY A 304 18.16 24.07 4.26
C GLY A 304 17.70 23.88 2.82
N LEU A 305 16.41 23.60 2.63
CA LEU A 305 15.79 23.45 1.32
C LEU A 305 15.90 24.75 0.48
N LEU A 306 15.55 25.90 1.07
CA LEU A 306 15.66 27.19 0.38
C LEU A 306 17.09 27.51 -0.04
N ARG A 307 18.08 27.15 0.79
CA ARG A 307 19.50 27.33 0.47
C ARG A 307 19.90 26.46 -0.71
N MET A 308 19.51 25.19 -0.69
CA MET A 308 19.78 24.22 -1.77
C MET A 308 19.21 24.70 -3.11
N GLU A 309 17.95 25.17 -3.14
CA GLU A 309 17.33 25.73 -4.34
C GLU A 309 18.01 27.01 -4.84
N LEU A 310 18.27 27.95 -3.93
CA LEU A 310 18.90 29.21 -4.28
C LEU A 310 20.32 29.00 -4.84
N ASP A 311 21.08 28.09 -4.26
CA ASP A 311 22.42 27.76 -4.73
C ASP A 311 22.37 27.07 -6.10
N THR A 312 21.37 26.23 -6.37
CA THR A 312 21.14 25.63 -7.69
C THR A 312 20.88 26.70 -8.75
N ILE A 313 19.97 27.64 -8.47
CA ILE A 313 19.64 28.74 -9.39
C ILE A 313 20.86 29.64 -9.64
N ARG A 314 21.64 29.94 -8.60
CA ARG A 314 22.85 30.77 -8.74
C ARG A 314 23.95 30.11 -9.57
N ARG A 315 24.03 28.78 -9.57
CA ARG A 315 24.96 28.04 -10.45
C ARG A 315 24.50 28.02 -11.90
N GLY A 316 23.22 28.35 -12.17
CA GLY A 316 22.61 28.24 -13.49
C GLY A 316 22.22 26.81 -13.85
N ASP A 317 22.09 25.93 -12.85
CA ASP A 317 21.70 24.52 -13.04
C ASP A 317 20.17 24.42 -13.12
N TYR A 318 19.56 25.13 -14.05
CA TYR A 318 18.11 25.13 -14.26
C TYR A 318 17.75 25.41 -15.71
N ASP A 319 16.55 24.97 -16.11
CA ASP A 319 15.88 25.40 -17.33
C ASP A 319 14.51 26.00 -16.98
N ALA A 320 14.14 27.11 -17.62
CA ALA A 320 12.79 27.65 -17.52
C ALA A 320 11.94 27.02 -18.63
N VAL A 321 10.95 26.22 -18.25
CA VAL A 321 10.06 25.50 -19.17
C VAL A 321 8.70 26.16 -19.09
N GLU A 322 8.29 26.85 -20.15
CA GLU A 322 7.08 27.69 -20.18
C GLU A 322 7.12 28.84 -19.13
N ASP A 323 6.19 29.80 -19.20
CA ASP A 323 6.22 31.02 -18.37
C ASP A 323 5.85 30.77 -16.88
N SER A 324 5.91 29.53 -16.40
CA SER A 324 5.37 29.14 -15.08
C SER A 324 6.08 27.98 -14.36
N PHE A 325 7.15 27.40 -14.91
CA PHE A 325 7.88 26.31 -14.27
C PHE A 325 9.40 26.43 -14.45
N ILE A 326 10.15 26.14 -13.38
CA ILE A 326 11.61 26.13 -13.39
C ILE A 326 12.08 24.72 -13.04
N GLU A 327 12.67 24.04 -14.01
CA GLU A 327 13.29 22.73 -13.83
C GLU A 327 14.67 22.87 -13.21
N LEU A 328 14.90 22.26 -12.04
CA LEU A 328 16.21 22.29 -11.37
C LEU A 328 17.00 21.01 -11.68
N PHE A 329 18.31 21.17 -11.91
CA PHE A 329 19.23 20.08 -12.18
C PHE A 329 20.29 19.96 -11.09
N GLY A 330 20.78 18.73 -10.88
CA GLY A 330 21.85 18.45 -9.94
C GLY A 330 21.65 17.13 -9.20
N PRO A 331 22.72 16.55 -8.63
CA PRO A 331 22.63 15.32 -7.85
C PRO A 331 21.74 15.46 -6.60
N GLU A 332 21.55 16.66 -6.06
CA GLU A 332 20.63 16.93 -4.95
C GLU A 332 19.14 16.78 -5.32
N TRP A 333 18.81 16.90 -6.62
CA TRP A 333 17.45 16.81 -7.16
C TRP A 333 17.16 15.44 -7.78
N ASP A 334 18.18 14.68 -8.19
CA ASP A 334 18.02 13.32 -8.72
C ASP A 334 18.00 12.26 -7.61
N ARG A 335 16.78 11.81 -7.28
CA ARG A 335 16.53 10.73 -6.29
C ARG A 335 16.60 9.33 -6.88
N THR A 336 16.67 9.21 -8.20
CA THR A 336 16.62 7.93 -8.91
C THR A 336 17.73 6.99 -8.46
N PRO A 337 19.00 7.44 -8.29
CA PRO A 337 20.09 6.58 -7.83
C PRO A 337 19.84 6.02 -6.42
N ALA A 338 19.45 6.87 -5.46
CA ALA A 338 19.20 6.44 -4.08
C ALA A 338 18.00 5.48 -4.00
N ARG A 339 16.89 5.79 -4.69
CA ARG A 339 15.73 4.90 -4.76
C ARG A 339 16.09 3.55 -5.37
N ASN A 340 16.82 3.55 -6.48
CA ASN A 340 17.23 2.32 -7.17
C ASN A 340 18.26 1.52 -6.37
N ALA A 341 19.08 2.14 -5.54
CA ALA A 341 20.06 1.45 -4.69
C ALA A 341 19.40 0.59 -3.60
N ARG A 342 18.19 0.96 -3.14
CA ARG A 342 17.44 0.23 -2.10
C ARG A 342 16.82 -1.07 -2.59
N GLU A 343 16.63 -1.24 -3.90
CA GLU A 343 16.02 -2.43 -4.47
C GLU A 343 16.98 -3.20 -5.39
N ARG A 344 17.06 -4.51 -5.21
CA ARG A 344 17.89 -5.36 -6.07
C ARG A 344 17.14 -6.62 -6.49
N ARG A 345 17.28 -6.96 -7.78
CA ARG A 345 16.83 -8.23 -8.35
C ARG A 345 18.04 -9.01 -8.87
N ILE A 346 18.20 -10.25 -8.44
CA ILE A 346 19.31 -11.14 -8.81
C ILE A 346 18.76 -12.40 -9.46
N ASP A 347 19.26 -12.71 -10.66
CA ASP A 347 19.19 -14.06 -11.21
C ASP A 347 20.46 -14.80 -10.77
N ALA A 348 20.32 -15.77 -9.85
CA ALA A 348 21.48 -16.40 -9.24
C ALA A 348 22.28 -17.29 -10.21
N ARG A 349 21.80 -17.50 -11.45
CA ARG A 349 22.59 -18.08 -12.55
C ARG A 349 23.67 -17.14 -13.08
N ARG A 350 23.52 -15.83 -12.83
CA ARG A 350 24.34 -14.77 -13.44
C ARG A 350 25.18 -14.01 -12.43
N ALA A 351 24.72 -13.94 -11.17
CA ALA A 351 25.43 -13.22 -10.12
C ALA A 351 25.19 -13.87 -8.75
N GLY A 352 26.23 -13.89 -7.92
CA GLY A 352 26.11 -14.32 -6.53
C GLY A 352 25.59 -13.23 -5.61
N LEU A 353 25.15 -13.64 -4.41
CA LEU A 353 24.63 -12.74 -3.37
C LEU A 353 25.71 -11.80 -2.79
N GLY A 354 27.00 -12.09 -3.00
CA GLY A 354 28.09 -11.18 -2.61
C GLY A 354 28.11 -9.84 -3.37
N SER A 355 27.29 -9.68 -4.42
CA SER A 355 27.10 -8.42 -5.13
C SER A 355 26.05 -7.49 -4.51
N VAL A 356 25.34 -7.94 -3.47
CA VAL A 356 24.34 -7.14 -2.75
C VAL A 356 25.06 -6.12 -1.87
N GLY A 357 24.80 -4.84 -2.11
CA GLY A 357 25.42 -3.73 -1.39
C GLY A 357 24.69 -3.36 -0.09
N PRO A 358 25.29 -2.47 0.73
CA PRO A 358 24.76 -2.11 2.04
C PRO A 358 23.45 -1.30 2.00
N GLU A 359 23.19 -0.59 0.90
CA GLU A 359 21.98 0.21 0.70
C GLU A 359 20.73 -0.63 0.40
N VAL A 360 20.91 -1.91 0.04
CA VAL A 360 19.80 -2.78 -0.38
C VAL A 360 18.90 -3.09 0.82
N GLN A 361 17.63 -2.72 0.69
CA GLN A 361 16.58 -2.99 1.67
C GLN A 361 15.56 -4.01 1.16
N ARG A 362 15.39 -4.13 -0.16
CA ARG A 362 14.55 -5.13 -0.81
C ARG A 362 15.37 -5.96 -1.79
N LEU A 363 15.38 -7.27 -1.61
CA LEU A 363 16.09 -8.21 -2.46
C LEU A 363 15.13 -9.28 -2.99
N THR A 364 15.10 -9.43 -4.31
CA THR A 364 14.48 -10.59 -4.97
C THR A 364 15.55 -11.44 -5.63
N VAL A 365 15.61 -12.72 -5.29
CA VAL A 365 16.52 -13.70 -5.89
C VAL A 365 15.73 -14.78 -6.60
N SER A 366 15.97 -14.92 -7.89
CA SER A 366 15.32 -15.92 -8.74
C SER A 366 16.33 -16.98 -9.14
N HIS A 367 16.38 -18.13 -8.46
CA HIS A 367 17.13 -19.30 -8.93
C HIS A 367 16.84 -20.60 -8.17
N GLY A 368 16.38 -21.65 -8.86
CA GLY A 368 16.06 -22.96 -8.24
C GLY A 368 17.23 -23.84 -7.79
N ALA A 369 18.42 -23.31 -7.46
CA ALA A 369 19.50 -24.10 -6.85
C ALA A 369 19.74 -23.65 -5.41
N ASP A 370 20.72 -24.26 -4.74
CA ASP A 370 21.07 -23.92 -3.36
C ASP A 370 21.68 -22.52 -3.26
N LEU A 371 21.24 -21.76 -2.25
CA LEU A 371 21.68 -20.38 -1.99
C LEU A 371 22.42 -20.29 -0.65
N ASP A 372 23.61 -19.70 -0.67
CA ASP A 372 24.36 -19.35 0.54
C ASP A 372 24.00 -17.92 1.00
N LEU A 373 23.15 -17.83 2.02
CA LEU A 373 22.68 -16.56 2.56
C LEU A 373 23.74 -15.82 3.41
N THR A 374 24.88 -16.43 3.74
CA THR A 374 25.91 -15.76 4.56
C THR A 374 26.44 -14.48 3.91
N ALA A 375 26.44 -14.43 2.58
CA ALA A 375 26.83 -13.25 1.80
C ALA A 375 25.89 -12.03 2.00
N LEU A 376 24.66 -12.23 2.47
CA LEU A 376 23.70 -11.15 2.74
C LEU A 376 24.06 -10.31 3.97
N ARG A 377 25.06 -10.72 4.77
CA ARG A 377 25.62 -9.89 5.85
C ARG A 377 26.18 -8.54 5.36
N ASN A 378 26.45 -8.41 4.06
CA ASN A 378 26.84 -7.15 3.43
C ASN A 378 25.67 -6.17 3.21
N ALA A 379 24.43 -6.61 3.47
CA ALA A 379 23.20 -5.83 3.34
C ALA A 379 22.51 -5.66 4.72
N PRO A 380 23.11 -4.91 5.65
CA PRO A 380 22.60 -4.77 7.02
C PRO A 380 21.23 -4.05 7.09
N MET A 381 20.80 -3.44 5.99
CA MET A 381 19.51 -2.76 5.87
C MET A 381 18.43 -3.63 5.23
N LEU A 382 18.69 -4.91 4.92
CA LEU A 382 17.74 -5.80 4.24
C LEU A 382 16.49 -6.06 5.09
N ARG A 383 15.32 -5.64 4.59
CA ARG A 383 14.00 -5.74 5.24
C ARG A 383 13.04 -6.67 4.50
N ASP A 384 13.10 -6.68 3.19
CA ASP A 384 12.21 -7.47 2.33
C ASP A 384 13.04 -8.44 1.50
N LEU A 385 12.81 -9.74 1.71
CA LEU A 385 13.56 -10.80 1.08
C LEU A 385 12.61 -11.79 0.38
N ARG A 386 12.72 -11.84 -0.95
CA ARG A 386 12.01 -12.81 -1.79
C ARG A 386 13.00 -13.78 -2.41
N LEU A 387 12.82 -15.07 -2.16
CA LEU A 387 13.69 -16.15 -2.60
C LEU A 387 12.90 -17.22 -3.32
N THR A 388 13.38 -17.63 -4.49
CA THR A 388 12.97 -18.88 -5.14
C THR A 388 14.21 -19.74 -5.29
N CYS A 389 14.26 -20.90 -4.61
CA CYS A 389 15.42 -21.81 -4.56
C CYS A 389 15.00 -23.28 -4.39
N GLN A 390 15.96 -24.21 -4.32
CA GLN A 390 15.68 -25.62 -4.00
C GLN A 390 15.74 -25.85 -2.49
N SER A 391 16.87 -25.52 -1.87
CA SER A 391 17.08 -25.58 -0.43
C SER A 391 18.02 -24.45 0.01
N LEU A 392 17.95 -24.08 1.29
CA LEU A 392 18.80 -23.03 1.87
C LEU A 392 18.88 -23.16 3.40
N ASP A 393 19.98 -22.68 3.96
CA ASP A 393 20.11 -22.44 5.40
C ASP A 393 19.61 -21.02 5.73
N LEU A 394 18.58 -20.93 6.57
CA LEU A 394 17.99 -19.66 7.01
C LEU A 394 18.72 -19.03 8.20
N SER A 395 19.67 -19.74 8.84
CA SER A 395 20.39 -19.25 10.03
C SER A 395 21.03 -17.86 9.84
N PRO A 396 21.60 -17.51 8.68
CA PRO A 396 22.16 -16.16 8.46
C PRO A 396 21.13 -15.03 8.57
N LEU A 397 19.83 -15.31 8.46
CA LEU A 397 18.79 -14.29 8.56
C LEU A 397 18.62 -13.77 9.99
N LEU A 398 19.00 -14.52 11.03
CA LEU A 398 18.94 -14.05 12.42
C LEU A 398 19.78 -12.79 12.68
N ASP A 399 20.82 -12.57 11.87
CA ASP A 399 21.71 -11.40 11.95
C ASP A 399 21.18 -10.21 11.12
N LEU A 400 20.09 -10.38 10.38
CA LEU A 400 19.55 -9.39 9.46
C LEU A 400 18.18 -8.90 9.93
N PRO A 401 17.85 -7.62 9.70
CA PRO A 401 16.60 -7.08 10.19
C PRO A 401 15.43 -7.32 9.22
N VAL A 402 15.32 -8.56 8.71
CA VAL A 402 14.28 -8.95 7.75
C VAL A 402 12.91 -8.87 8.43
N GLU A 403 11.97 -8.25 7.74
CA GLU A 403 10.60 -7.98 8.19
C GLU A 403 9.60 -8.77 7.34
N ASN A 404 9.83 -8.87 6.02
CA ASN A 404 9.05 -9.69 5.11
C ASN A 404 9.93 -10.78 4.46
N LEU A 405 9.50 -12.03 4.59
CA LEU A 405 10.14 -13.18 3.93
C LEU A 405 9.15 -13.90 3.02
N ALA A 406 9.40 -13.86 1.72
CA ALA A 406 8.69 -14.68 0.73
C ALA A 406 9.61 -15.77 0.19
N LEU A 407 9.32 -17.04 0.50
CA LEU A 407 10.18 -18.17 0.17
C LEU A 407 9.42 -19.23 -0.64
N ALA A 408 9.93 -19.51 -1.84
CA ALA A 408 9.58 -20.68 -2.63
C ALA A 408 10.76 -21.66 -2.63
N ALA A 409 10.59 -22.84 -2.03
CA ALA A 409 11.64 -23.86 -1.90
C ALA A 409 11.08 -25.27 -2.03
N ASP A 410 11.92 -26.27 -2.28
CA ASP A 410 11.49 -27.68 -2.21
C ASP A 410 11.29 -28.09 -0.76
N THR A 411 12.30 -27.77 0.05
CA THR A 411 12.37 -28.05 1.48
C THR A 411 12.89 -26.82 2.23
N VAL A 412 12.42 -26.62 3.45
CA VAL A 412 12.89 -25.55 4.33
C VAL A 412 12.79 -26.00 5.79
N ASP A 413 13.83 -25.73 6.57
CA ASP A 413 13.80 -25.85 8.03
C ASP A 413 13.57 -24.48 8.66
N LEU A 414 12.38 -24.26 9.21
CA LEU A 414 12.02 -23.02 9.89
C LEU A 414 12.59 -22.92 11.31
N ALA A 415 13.20 -23.98 11.86
CA ALA A 415 13.79 -23.94 13.20
C ALA A 415 14.89 -22.86 13.30
N ALA A 416 15.61 -22.61 12.20
CA ALA A 416 16.63 -21.57 12.10
C ALA A 416 16.08 -20.14 12.25
N LEU A 417 14.77 -19.92 12.07
CA LEU A 417 14.13 -18.62 12.30
C LEU A 417 13.67 -18.42 13.76
N SER A 418 13.86 -19.40 14.65
CA SER A 418 13.32 -19.31 16.01
C SER A 418 13.85 -18.07 16.74
N GLY A 419 12.92 -17.24 17.25
CA GLY A 419 13.24 -16.01 17.95
C GLY A 419 13.72 -14.85 17.06
N HIS A 420 13.58 -14.94 15.73
CA HIS A 420 13.97 -13.86 14.83
C HIS A 420 13.28 -12.54 15.23
N PRO A 421 14.04 -11.44 15.44
CA PRO A 421 13.54 -10.27 16.18
C PRO A 421 12.54 -9.41 15.41
N THR A 422 12.66 -9.35 14.08
CA THR A 422 11.93 -8.37 13.26
C THR A 422 10.95 -8.96 12.25
N LEU A 423 10.90 -10.28 12.06
CA LEU A 423 10.03 -10.89 11.05
C LEU A 423 8.55 -10.65 11.41
N ARG A 424 7.82 -10.07 10.46
CA ARG A 424 6.41 -9.66 10.57
C ARG A 424 5.51 -10.48 9.67
N THR A 425 6.00 -10.79 8.47
CA THR A 425 5.25 -11.55 7.48
C THR A 425 6.10 -12.65 6.87
N VAL A 426 5.45 -13.80 6.66
CA VAL A 426 6.08 -14.94 5.99
C VAL A 426 5.11 -15.51 4.95
N THR A 427 5.57 -15.57 3.70
CA THR A 427 4.93 -16.30 2.61
C THR A 427 5.74 -17.55 2.29
N LEU A 428 5.12 -18.73 2.36
CA LEU A 428 5.77 -20.00 2.04
C LEU A 428 5.10 -20.70 0.86
N ALA A 429 5.93 -21.16 -0.06
CA ALA A 429 5.57 -22.17 -1.04
C ALA A 429 6.58 -23.32 -0.96
N THR A 430 6.12 -24.51 -0.58
CA THR A 430 6.97 -25.69 -0.38
C THR A 430 6.42 -26.91 -1.10
N ARG A 431 7.32 -27.75 -1.63
CA ARG A 431 6.93 -29.04 -2.22
C ARG A 431 6.75 -30.11 -1.14
N GLU A 432 7.63 -30.11 -0.15
CA GLU A 432 7.57 -31.03 0.98
C GLU A 432 6.87 -30.41 2.20
N PRO A 433 6.32 -31.25 3.10
CA PRO A 433 5.71 -30.78 4.34
C PRO A 433 6.67 -29.98 5.23
N VAL A 434 6.25 -28.78 5.64
CA VAL A 434 6.99 -27.89 6.55
C VAL A 434 6.32 -27.84 7.93
N CYS A 435 7.13 -27.80 8.99
CA CYS A 435 6.65 -27.58 10.36
C CYS A 435 6.66 -26.08 10.69
N VAL A 436 5.50 -25.51 11.03
CA VAL A 436 5.33 -24.08 11.34
C VAL A 436 5.45 -23.74 12.82
N ALA A 437 5.56 -24.73 13.72
CA ALA A 437 5.78 -24.50 15.14
C ALA A 437 6.89 -23.46 15.48
N PRO A 438 8.06 -23.42 14.80
CA PRO A 438 9.09 -22.41 15.06
C PRO A 438 8.61 -20.97 14.92
N LEU A 439 7.64 -20.71 14.04
CA LEU A 439 7.10 -19.37 13.79
C LEU A 439 6.38 -18.79 15.02
N GLY A 440 5.95 -19.64 15.97
CA GLY A 440 5.35 -19.20 17.24
C GLY A 440 6.31 -18.55 18.22
N THR A 441 7.61 -18.56 17.92
CA THR A 441 8.62 -17.86 18.71
C THR A 441 8.88 -16.43 18.22
N LEU A 442 8.30 -16.05 17.07
CA LEU A 442 8.53 -14.75 16.44
C LEU A 442 7.69 -13.67 17.13
N PRO A 443 8.30 -12.66 17.77
CA PRO A 443 7.57 -11.68 18.59
C PRO A 443 6.72 -10.70 17.77
N MET A 444 7.06 -10.49 16.49
CA MET A 444 6.45 -9.48 15.63
C MET A 444 5.60 -10.06 14.50
N LEU A 445 5.51 -11.39 14.39
CA LEU A 445 4.81 -12.06 13.29
C LEU A 445 3.31 -11.82 13.36
N HIS A 446 2.74 -11.16 12.36
CA HIS A 446 1.31 -10.90 12.24
C HIS A 446 0.69 -11.45 10.96
N GLY A 447 1.46 -11.79 9.93
CA GLY A 447 0.93 -12.25 8.63
C GLY A 447 1.54 -13.56 8.16
N LEU A 448 0.70 -14.49 7.73
CA LEU A 448 1.13 -15.74 7.10
C LEU A 448 0.36 -16.02 5.82
N HIS A 449 1.11 -16.39 4.78
CA HIS A 449 0.55 -16.97 3.56
C HIS A 449 1.14 -18.37 3.36
N LEU A 450 0.31 -19.40 3.53
CA LEU A 450 0.72 -20.81 3.46
C LEU A 450 -0.03 -21.62 2.40
N ALA A 451 -0.84 -20.97 1.56
CA ALA A 451 -1.60 -21.66 0.51
C ALA A 451 -0.72 -22.42 -0.49
N GLY A 452 0.53 -22.01 -0.67
CA GLY A 452 1.51 -22.69 -1.52
C GLY A 452 2.34 -23.78 -0.82
N ALA A 453 2.12 -24.05 0.47
CA ALA A 453 2.95 -24.95 1.26
C ALA A 453 2.13 -26.12 1.84
N ALA A 454 2.71 -27.32 1.84
CA ALA A 454 2.18 -28.42 2.64
C ALA A 454 2.59 -28.21 4.10
N VAL A 455 1.65 -28.02 5.02
CA VAL A 455 1.96 -27.74 6.44
C VAL A 455 1.65 -28.97 7.28
N ALA A 456 2.66 -29.51 7.97
CA ALA A 456 2.54 -30.76 8.72
C ALA A 456 1.74 -30.62 10.02
N ASP A 457 1.85 -29.47 10.68
CA ASP A 457 1.40 -29.18 12.04
C ASP A 457 0.47 -27.94 12.07
N LEU A 458 -0.52 -27.90 11.16
CA LEU A 458 -1.48 -26.78 11.03
C LEU A 458 -2.14 -26.38 12.36
N ASP A 459 -2.38 -27.32 13.28
CA ASP A 459 -2.94 -27.06 14.60
C ASP A 459 -2.12 -26.05 15.43
N ARG A 460 -0.82 -25.94 15.17
CA ARG A 460 0.08 -25.00 15.86
C ARG A 460 -0.22 -23.54 15.54
N LEU A 461 -0.89 -23.26 14.43
CA LEU A 461 -1.33 -21.90 14.09
C LEU A 461 -2.23 -21.31 15.18
N ALA A 462 -3.05 -22.13 15.87
CA ALA A 462 -3.92 -21.69 16.96
C ALA A 462 -3.15 -21.13 18.18
N GLY A 463 -1.85 -21.44 18.29
CA GLY A 463 -0.95 -20.90 19.31
C GLY A 463 -0.35 -19.54 18.98
N LEU A 464 -0.47 -19.07 17.72
CA LEU A 464 0.13 -17.81 17.26
C LEU A 464 -0.72 -16.60 17.69
N GLY A 465 -0.50 -16.10 18.91
CA GLY A 465 -1.29 -15.00 19.49
C GLY A 465 -1.15 -13.64 18.78
N THR A 466 -0.05 -13.42 18.08
CA THR A 466 0.24 -12.20 17.31
C THR A 466 -0.32 -12.23 15.89
N LEU A 467 -0.75 -13.40 15.40
CA LEU A 467 -1.23 -13.56 14.02
C LEU A 467 -2.53 -12.78 13.80
N ARG A 468 -2.59 -12.03 12.71
CA ARG A 468 -3.71 -11.16 12.31
C ARG A 468 -4.16 -11.40 10.87
N TYR A 469 -3.27 -11.87 10.01
CA TYR A 469 -3.58 -12.27 8.65
C TYR A 469 -3.16 -13.73 8.41
N LEU A 470 -4.04 -14.51 7.78
CA LEU A 470 -3.77 -15.88 7.42
C LEU A 470 -4.42 -16.24 6.09
N MET A 471 -3.61 -16.59 5.09
CA MET A 471 -4.03 -17.09 3.79
C MET A 471 -3.77 -18.60 3.67
N LEU A 472 -4.83 -19.38 3.42
CA LEU A 472 -4.81 -20.84 3.27
C LEU A 472 -5.71 -21.29 2.11
N THR A 473 -5.51 -22.52 1.63
CA THR A 473 -6.46 -23.19 0.75
C THR A 473 -7.70 -23.66 1.52
N GLY A 474 -8.78 -23.98 0.79
CA GLY A 474 -10.00 -24.50 1.40
C GLY A 474 -9.78 -25.79 2.21
N GLU A 475 -8.91 -26.68 1.73
CA GLU A 475 -8.57 -27.94 2.42
C GLU A 475 -7.79 -27.69 3.71
N GLN A 476 -6.83 -26.76 3.68
CA GLN A 476 -6.06 -26.36 4.87
C GLN A 476 -6.98 -25.70 5.92
N TRP A 477 -7.93 -24.86 5.52
CA TRP A 477 -8.93 -24.30 6.44
C TRP A 477 -9.80 -25.36 7.10
N GLN A 478 -10.28 -26.34 6.32
CA GLN A 478 -11.04 -27.46 6.86
C GLN A 478 -10.21 -28.26 7.86
N GLU A 479 -8.93 -28.51 7.56
CA GLU A 479 -8.05 -29.26 8.45
C GLU A 479 -7.73 -28.50 9.73
N LEU A 480 -7.42 -27.20 9.64
CA LEU A 480 -7.20 -26.35 10.80
C LEU A 480 -8.42 -26.38 11.74
N ARG A 481 -9.63 -26.25 11.20
CA ARG A 481 -10.88 -26.30 11.99
C ARG A 481 -11.13 -27.67 12.62
N ARG A 482 -10.63 -28.76 12.03
CA ARG A 482 -10.75 -30.11 12.61
C ARG A 482 -9.74 -30.36 13.73
N ARG A 483 -8.53 -29.84 13.60
CA ARG A 483 -7.42 -30.16 14.52
C ARG A 483 -7.23 -29.13 15.65
N ALA A 484 -7.67 -27.89 15.47
CA ALA A 484 -7.50 -26.83 16.46
C ALA A 484 -8.79 -26.55 17.23
N ASP A 485 -8.66 -26.42 18.55
CA ASP A 485 -9.78 -26.06 19.43
C ASP A 485 -10.29 -24.61 19.20
N ARG A 486 -9.43 -23.75 18.66
CA ARG A 486 -9.73 -22.36 18.34
C ARG A 486 -8.95 -21.88 17.13
N LEU A 487 -9.49 -20.88 16.43
CA LEU A 487 -8.76 -20.19 15.37
C LEU A 487 -7.79 -19.14 15.95
N PRO A 488 -6.73 -18.76 15.21
CA PRO A 488 -5.90 -17.63 15.57
C PRO A 488 -6.74 -16.33 15.66
N PRO A 489 -6.27 -15.31 16.40
CA PRO A 489 -6.98 -14.04 16.57
C PRO A 489 -6.85 -13.14 15.31
N LEU A 490 -7.45 -13.58 14.20
CA LEU A 490 -7.34 -12.95 12.89
C LEU A 490 -8.15 -11.65 12.80
N ALA A 491 -7.55 -10.64 12.17
CA ALA A 491 -8.22 -9.46 11.64
C ALA A 491 -8.66 -9.66 10.19
N ALA A 492 -7.96 -10.50 9.43
CA ALA A 492 -8.33 -10.91 8.10
C ALA A 492 -7.96 -12.38 7.84
N ALA A 493 -8.82 -13.07 7.12
CA ALA A 493 -8.61 -14.42 6.65
C ALA A 493 -8.68 -14.45 5.13
N GLY A 494 -7.76 -15.18 4.50
CA GLY A 494 -7.72 -15.39 3.06
C GLY A 494 -8.02 -16.83 2.70
N LEU A 495 -8.81 -17.02 1.64
CA LEU A 495 -9.08 -18.30 1.00
C LEU A 495 -8.51 -18.28 -0.41
N ALA A 496 -7.43 -19.01 -0.61
CA ALA A 496 -6.72 -19.06 -1.87
C ALA A 496 -7.47 -19.88 -2.94
N GLY A 497 -7.33 -19.45 -4.20
CA GLY A 497 -7.92 -20.08 -5.38
C GLY A 497 -9.14 -19.32 -5.91
N ASP A 498 -9.53 -19.62 -7.14
CA ASP A 498 -10.74 -19.07 -7.77
C ASP A 498 -12.00 -19.68 -7.13
N VAL A 499 -12.33 -19.22 -5.92
CA VAL A 499 -13.45 -19.72 -5.15
C VAL A 499 -14.71 -18.90 -5.45
N ARG A 500 -15.74 -19.58 -5.94
CA ARG A 500 -17.07 -19.01 -6.15
C ARG A 500 -17.64 -18.43 -4.87
N GLN A 501 -18.43 -17.37 -5.00
CA GLN A 501 -19.00 -16.62 -3.89
C GLN A 501 -19.76 -17.50 -2.90
N GLU A 502 -20.58 -18.43 -3.37
CA GLU A 502 -21.34 -19.33 -2.49
C GLU A 502 -20.42 -20.22 -1.63
N ALA A 503 -19.32 -20.70 -2.20
CA ALA A 503 -18.31 -21.48 -1.48
C ALA A 503 -17.51 -20.60 -0.50
N ALA A 504 -17.21 -19.37 -0.90
CA ALA A 504 -16.58 -18.37 -0.03
C ALA A 504 -17.47 -18.04 1.19
N LEU A 505 -18.77 -17.85 0.99
CA LEU A 505 -19.74 -17.61 2.06
C LEU A 505 -19.86 -18.81 3.01
N ARG A 506 -19.90 -20.04 2.47
CA ARG A 506 -19.86 -21.26 3.30
C ARG A 506 -18.58 -21.34 4.12
N TRP A 507 -17.43 -21.03 3.52
CA TRP A 507 -16.17 -20.98 4.24
C TRP A 507 -16.20 -19.92 5.35
N ALA A 508 -16.66 -18.71 5.03
CA ALA A 508 -16.73 -17.59 5.95
C ALA A 508 -17.68 -17.85 7.14
N SER A 509 -18.74 -18.66 6.93
CA SER A 509 -19.68 -19.06 8.00
C SER A 509 -19.05 -19.79 9.19
N GLY A 510 -17.84 -20.33 9.02
CA GLY A 510 -17.10 -20.95 10.12
C GLY A 510 -16.29 -19.98 10.99
N PHE A 511 -16.34 -18.67 10.74
CA PHE A 511 -15.71 -17.66 11.60
C PHE A 511 -16.70 -17.10 12.64
N PRO A 512 -16.22 -16.78 13.85
CA PRO A 512 -17.05 -16.13 14.87
C PRO A 512 -17.63 -14.81 14.37
N GLY A 513 -18.91 -14.57 14.64
CA GLY A 513 -19.56 -13.30 14.32
C GLY A 513 -19.99 -13.13 12.85
N PHE A 514 -19.75 -14.12 11.99
CA PHE A 514 -20.18 -14.06 10.60
C PHE A 514 -21.70 -13.86 10.48
N ARG A 515 -22.09 -12.91 9.64
CA ARG A 515 -23.47 -12.70 9.20
C ARG A 515 -23.49 -12.82 7.69
N PRO A 516 -24.34 -13.70 7.11
CA PRO A 516 -24.42 -13.80 5.66
C PRO A 516 -24.87 -12.45 5.09
N PRO A 517 -24.20 -11.93 4.05
CA PRO A 517 -24.68 -10.76 3.33
C PRO A 517 -26.03 -11.09 2.68
N LYS A 518 -26.83 -10.06 2.42
CA LYS A 518 -28.05 -10.24 1.63
C LYS A 518 -27.67 -10.58 0.20
N THR A 519 -28.27 -11.64 -0.33
CA THR A 519 -28.05 -12.11 -1.70
C THR A 519 -29.36 -12.18 -2.47
N THR A 520 -29.34 -11.72 -3.71
CA THR A 520 -30.46 -11.83 -4.65
C THR A 520 -30.05 -12.69 -5.83
N HIS A 521 -30.89 -13.67 -6.16
CA HIS A 521 -30.67 -14.58 -7.29
C HIS A 521 -31.49 -14.14 -8.49
N VAL A 522 -30.85 -14.08 -9.66
CA VAL A 522 -31.49 -13.74 -10.93
C VAL A 522 -31.15 -14.83 -11.94
N THR A 523 -32.17 -15.39 -12.59
CA THR A 523 -31.99 -16.37 -13.67
C THR A 523 -32.67 -15.89 -14.93
N GLY A 524 -32.09 -16.15 -16.09
CA GLY A 524 -32.70 -15.80 -17.36
C GLY A 524 -32.16 -16.59 -18.54
N HIS A 525 -32.69 -16.27 -19.72
CA HIS A 525 -32.31 -16.88 -20.99
C HIS A 525 -32.16 -15.80 -22.06
N LEU A 526 -31.04 -15.83 -22.79
CA LEU A 526 -30.80 -14.97 -23.95
C LEU A 526 -31.51 -15.58 -25.16
N ALA A 527 -32.49 -14.86 -25.71
CA ALA A 527 -33.11 -15.25 -26.97
C ALA A 527 -32.04 -15.14 -28.08
N ARG A 528 -31.92 -16.19 -28.90
CA ARG A 528 -31.00 -16.24 -30.03
C ARG A 528 -31.33 -15.23 -31.12
#